data_AF-A0A918SHS1-F1
#
_entry.id   AF-A0A918SHS1-F1
#
_cell.length_a   1.000
_cell.length_b   1.000
_cell.length_c   1.000
_cell.angle_alpha   90.00
_cell.angle_beta   90.00
_cell.angle_gamma   90.00
#
_symmetry.space_group_name_H-M   'P 1'
#
loop_
_entity.id
_entity.type
_entity.pdbx_description
1 polymer ?
#
loop_
_entity_poly.entity_id
_entity_poly.type
_entity_poly.pdbx_seq_one_letter_code
_entity_poly.pdbx_strand_id
1 'polypeptide(L)'
;MLQHLLRFSLLLFLVTGIAYGLHLYINQLFFDVSVELINFAYKFNVGFTFIFTTSIILASEKLKDQLGFIYLLGGAVKLGIFAYLIQTSDVSISKSVFLHFFVPYVVCVILELFYVIKLLNAANFRQDK
;
A
#
# COMPACT_ATOMS: atom_id res chain seq x y z
N MET A 1 -3.77 -9.91 17.96
CA MET A 1 -4.29 -9.83 16.58
C MET A 1 -5.24 -8.65 16.34
N LEU A 2 -6.46 -8.63 16.92
CA LEU A 2 -7.47 -7.59 16.63
C LEU A 2 -6.99 -6.15 16.87
N GLN A 3 -6.24 -5.91 17.95
CA GLN A 3 -5.65 -4.59 18.22
C GLN A 3 -4.62 -4.16 17.16
N HIS A 4 -3.85 -5.09 16.59
CA HIS A 4 -2.88 -4.78 15.53
C HIS A 4 -3.58 -4.41 14.23
N LEU A 5 -4.64 -5.16 13.89
CA LEU A 5 -5.50 -4.88 12.74
C LEU A 5 -6.17 -3.52 12.89
N LEU A 6 -6.81 -3.24 14.03
CA LEU A 6 -7.51 -1.98 14.25
C LEU A 6 -6.55 -0.78 14.22
N ARG A 7 -5.38 -0.88 14.85
CA ARG A 7 -4.34 0.16 14.77
C ARG A 7 -3.83 0.35 13.35
N PHE A 8 -3.64 -0.74 12.60
CA PHE A 8 -3.17 -0.68 11.22
C PHE A 8 -4.21 0.01 10.34
N SER A 9 -5.47 -0.42 10.41
CA SER A 9 -6.57 0.16 9.65
C SER A 9 -6.71 1.65 9.93
N LEU A 10 -6.71 2.06 11.21
CA LEU A 10 -6.79 3.47 11.58
C LEU A 10 -5.62 4.27 11.02
N LEU A 11 -4.39 3.77 11.16
CA LEU A 11 -3.20 4.45 10.64
C LEU A 11 -3.24 4.55 9.11
N LEU A 12 -3.64 3.47 8.43
CA LEU A 12 -3.78 3.42 6.98
C LEU A 12 -4.77 4.49 6.51
N PHE A 13 -6.01 4.46 7.00
CA PHE A 13 -7.04 5.40 6.57
C PHE A 13 -6.70 6.85 6.92
N LEU A 14 -6.10 7.10 8.08
CA LEU A 14 -5.68 8.45 8.48
C LEU A 14 -4.60 8.99 7.55
N VAL A 15 -3.51 8.24 7.36
CA VAL A 15 -2.37 8.69 6.54
C VAL A 15 -2.77 8.81 5.07
N THR A 16 -3.51 7.84 4.54
CA THR A 16 -3.96 7.90 3.14
C THR A 16 -5.04 8.97 2.94
N GLY A 17 -5.86 9.25 3.95
CA GLY A 17 -6.84 10.34 3.91
C GLY A 17 -6.16 11.72 3.84
N ILE A 18 -5.13 11.94 4.66
CA ILE A 18 -4.32 13.17 4.60
C ILE A 18 -3.60 13.27 3.25
N ALA A 19 -2.95 12.19 2.80
CA ALA A 19 -2.27 12.16 1.51
C ALA A 19 -3.22 12.45 0.35
N TYR A 20 -4.43 11.87 0.38
CA TYR A 20 -5.47 12.10 -0.63
C TYR A 20 -5.89 13.58 -0.69
N GLY A 21 -6.16 14.19 0.46
CA GLY A 21 -6.51 15.61 0.54
C GLY A 21 -5.40 16.52 -0.01
N LEU A 22 -4.15 16.26 0.37
CA LEU A 22 -2.99 17.00 -0.15
C LEU A 22 -2.82 16.80 -1.66
N HIS A 23 -3.01 15.58 -2.15
CA HIS A 23 -2.88 15.26 -3.57
C HIS A 23 -3.95 15.95 -4.42
N LEU A 24 -5.20 15.98 -3.95
CA LEU A 24 -6.26 16.76 -4.61
C LEU A 24 -5.95 18.25 -4.64
N TYR A 25 -5.48 18.81 -3.51
CA TYR A 25 -5.13 20.22 -3.41
C TYR A 25 -4.00 20.60 -4.39
N ILE A 26 -2.93 19.81 -4.43
CA ILE A 26 -1.81 20.00 -5.37
C ILE A 26 -2.29 19.82 -6.82
N ASN A 27 -3.16 18.85 -7.10
CA ASN A 27 -3.70 18.63 -8.43
C ASN A 27 -4.47 19.85 -8.97
N GLN A 28 -5.30 20.47 -8.12
CA GLN A 28 -6.05 21.67 -8.46
C GLN A 28 -5.15 22.88 -8.75
N LEU A 29 -3.97 22.95 -8.14
CA LEU A 29 -3.04 24.07 -8.33
C LEU A 29 -2.18 23.94 -9.58
N PHE A 30 -1.79 22.73 -9.98
CA PHE A 30 -0.67 22.54 -10.92
C PHE A 30 -0.91 21.59 -12.11
N PHE A 31 -1.87 20.66 -12.04
CA PHE A 31 -1.92 19.54 -12.99
C PHE A 31 -3.28 19.32 -13.68
N ASP A 32 -4.38 19.73 -13.05
CA ASP A 32 -5.76 19.60 -13.56
C ASP A 32 -6.12 18.19 -14.09
N VAL A 33 -5.60 17.15 -13.43
CA VAL A 33 -5.90 15.76 -13.79
C VAL A 33 -7.26 15.34 -13.23
N SER A 34 -7.93 14.44 -13.95
CA SER A 34 -9.22 13.89 -13.54
C SER A 34 -9.21 13.37 -12.10
N VAL A 35 -10.16 13.87 -11.30
CA VAL A 35 -10.37 13.43 -9.91
C VAL A 35 -10.77 11.94 -9.86
N GLU A 36 -11.41 11.41 -10.91
CA GLU A 36 -11.75 9.99 -11.01
C GLU A 36 -10.50 9.10 -11.06
N LEU A 37 -9.45 9.56 -11.75
CA LEU A 37 -8.17 8.85 -11.80
C LEU A 37 -7.51 8.79 -10.42
N ILE A 38 -7.48 9.93 -9.71
CA ILE A 38 -6.92 10.01 -8.35
C ILE A 38 -7.74 9.12 -7.41
N ASN A 39 -9.07 9.19 -7.48
CA ASN A 39 -9.98 8.33 -6.73
C ASN A 39 -9.68 6.84 -6.95
N PHE A 40 -9.56 6.42 -8.20
CA PHE A 40 -9.23 5.05 -8.56
C PHE A 40 -7.86 4.64 -8.01
N ALA A 41 -6.84 5.48 -8.18
CA ALA A 41 -5.49 5.23 -7.71
C ALA A 41 -5.44 5.01 -6.18
N TYR A 42 -6.15 5.82 -5.39
CA TYR A 42 -6.23 5.64 -3.95
C TYR A 42 -7.03 4.40 -3.55
N LYS A 43 -8.21 4.19 -4.13
CA LYS A 43 -9.02 3.00 -3.82
C LYS A 43 -8.26 1.70 -4.11
N PHE A 44 -7.59 1.63 -5.25
CA PHE A 44 -6.77 0.49 -5.64
C PHE A 44 -5.62 0.25 -4.66
N ASN A 45 -4.80 1.28 -4.40
CA ASN A 45 -3.63 1.14 -3.53
C ASN A 45 -4.01 0.87 -2.07
N VAL A 46 -5.01 1.58 -1.52
CA VAL A 46 -5.49 1.37 -0.15
C VAL A 46 -6.11 0.00 -0.01
N GLY A 47 -6.97 -0.41 -0.95
CA GLY A 47 -7.62 -1.73 -0.93
C GLY A 47 -6.60 -2.86 -0.97
N PHE A 48 -5.63 -2.80 -1.89
CA PHE A 48 -4.56 -3.79 -1.98
C PHE A 48 -3.74 -3.84 -0.68
N THR A 49 -3.33 -2.69 -0.18
CA THR A 49 -2.51 -2.56 1.04
C THR A 49 -3.23 -3.10 2.27
N PHE A 50 -4.54 -2.83 2.37
CA PHE A 50 -5.38 -3.32 3.44
C PHE A 50 -5.46 -4.84 3.43
N ILE A 51 -5.82 -5.43 2.28
CA ILE A 51 -5.92 -6.88 2.11
C ILE A 51 -4.55 -7.53 2.40
N PHE A 52 -3.50 -7.03 1.75
CA PHE A 52 -2.18 -7.60 1.82
C PHE A 52 -1.57 -7.57 3.22
N THR A 53 -1.58 -6.40 3.87
CA THR A 53 -1.01 -6.28 5.23
C THR A 53 -1.84 -7.05 6.24
N THR A 54 -3.16 -7.11 6.07
CA THR A 54 -4.03 -7.96 6.90
C THR A 54 -3.63 -9.43 6.76
N SER A 55 -3.44 -9.92 5.53
CA SER A 55 -2.95 -11.29 5.28
C SER A 55 -1.60 -11.55 5.95
N ILE A 56 -0.67 -10.59 5.92
CA ILE A 56 0.62 -10.71 6.62
C ILE A 56 0.44 -10.76 8.14
N ILE A 57 -0.39 -9.88 8.72
CA ILE A 57 -0.68 -9.87 10.16
C ILE A 57 -1.25 -11.23 10.60
N LEU A 58 -2.16 -11.81 9.82
CA LEU A 58 -2.72 -13.13 10.09
C LEU A 58 -1.69 -14.26 9.91
N ALA A 59 -0.87 -14.21 8.85
CA ALA A 59 0.16 -15.20 8.57
C ALA A 59 1.28 -15.19 9.63
N SER A 60 1.52 -14.05 10.28
CA SER A 60 2.60 -13.88 11.26
C SER A 60 2.51 -14.76 12.50
N GLU A 61 1.34 -15.34 12.78
CA GLU A 61 1.23 -16.30 13.89
C GLU A 61 1.83 -17.66 13.53
N LYS A 62 1.77 -18.06 12.25
CA LYS A 62 2.13 -19.39 11.75
C LYS A 62 3.42 -19.44 10.92
N LEU A 63 3.75 -18.35 10.22
CA LEU A 63 4.80 -18.31 9.18
C LEU A 63 5.86 -17.23 9.48
N LYS A 64 6.27 -17.10 10.75
CA LYS A 64 7.16 -16.03 11.22
C LYS A 64 8.45 -15.90 10.41
N ASP A 65 9.11 -17.02 10.17
CA ASP A 65 10.40 -17.07 9.47
C ASP A 65 10.27 -16.76 7.97
N GLN A 66 9.06 -16.82 7.43
CA GLN A 66 8.76 -16.61 6.00
C GLN A 66 8.08 -15.27 5.73
N LEU A 67 7.79 -14.46 6.75
CA LEU A 67 7.07 -13.18 6.59
C LEU A 67 7.76 -12.23 5.60
N GLY A 68 9.09 -12.16 5.64
CA GLY A 68 9.86 -11.37 4.67
C GLY A 68 9.69 -11.86 3.24
N PHE A 69 9.67 -13.18 3.03
CA PHE A 69 9.45 -13.77 1.71
C PHE A 69 8.02 -13.53 1.21
N ILE A 70 7.01 -13.69 2.08
CA ILE A 70 5.61 -13.39 1.77
C ILE A 70 5.45 -11.92 1.37
N TYR A 71 6.12 -11.02 2.11
CA TYR A 71 6.12 -9.60 1.80
C TYR A 71 6.71 -9.30 0.40
N LEU A 72 7.89 -9.85 0.10
CA LEU A 72 8.56 -9.66 -1.19
C LEU A 72 7.74 -10.22 -2.35
N LEU A 73 7.20 -11.43 -2.21
CA LEU A 73 6.38 -12.05 -3.23
C LEU A 73 5.11 -11.23 -3.50
N GLY A 74 4.42 -10.78 -2.45
CA GLY A 74 3.23 -9.96 -2.61
C GLY A 74 3.52 -8.57 -3.20
N GLY A 75 4.66 -7.97 -2.84
CA GLY A 75 5.14 -6.74 -3.49
C GLY A 75 5.41 -6.95 -4.99
N ALA A 76 6.04 -8.06 -5.36
CA ALA A 76 6.25 -8.43 -6.76
C ALA A 76 4.92 -8.65 -7.51
N VAL A 77 3.94 -9.32 -6.88
CA VAL A 77 2.60 -9.49 -7.45
C VAL A 77 1.90 -8.14 -7.64
N LYS A 78 1.99 -7.23 -6.67
CA LYS A 78 1.43 -5.86 -6.76
C LYS A 78 2.02 -5.10 -7.95
N LEU A 79 3.35 -5.15 -8.11
CA LEU A 79 4.05 -4.55 -9.23
C LEU A 79 3.67 -5.22 -10.57
N GLY A 80 3.51 -6.54 -10.59
CA GLY A 80 3.06 -7.28 -11.77
C GLY A 80 1.64 -6.91 -12.20
N ILE A 81 0.70 -6.80 -11.25
CA ILE A 81 -0.67 -6.34 -11.51
C ILE A 81 -0.65 -4.90 -12.03
N PHE A 82 0.16 -4.03 -11.42
CA PHE A 82 0.32 -2.66 -11.90
C PHE A 82 0.87 -2.61 -13.32
N ALA A 83 1.93 -3.37 -13.63
CA ALA A 83 2.50 -3.47 -14.97
C ALA A 83 1.50 -4.03 -15.99
N TYR A 84 0.70 -5.02 -15.60
CA TYR A 84 -0.36 -5.57 -16.44
C TYR A 84 -1.44 -4.52 -16.74
N LEU A 85 -1.93 -3.81 -15.72
CA LEU A 85 -2.91 -2.73 -15.90
C LEU A 85 -2.38 -1.63 -16.83
N ILE A 86 -1.08 -1.31 -16.75
CA ILE A 86 -0.43 -0.38 -17.67
C ILE A 86 -0.46 -0.89 -19.12
N GLN A 87 -0.14 -2.17 -19.34
CA GLN A 87 -0.10 -2.73 -20.70
C GLN A 87 -1.48 -2.92 -21.32
N THR A 88 -2.50 -3.22 -20.52
CA THR A 88 -3.86 -3.50 -21.02
C THR A 88 -4.79 -2.29 -21.05
N SER A 89 -4.36 -1.16 -20.48
CA SER A 89 -5.15 0.06 -20.60
C SER A 89 -4.86 0.69 -21.96
N ASP A 90 -5.91 0.91 -22.77
CA ASP A 90 -5.84 1.73 -24.00
C ASP A 90 -5.47 3.20 -23.70
N VAL A 91 -5.25 3.53 -22.43
CA VAL A 91 -4.79 4.83 -21.96
C VAL A 91 -3.30 4.91 -22.21
N SER A 92 -2.88 5.76 -23.15
CA SER A 92 -1.48 6.17 -23.24
C SER A 92 -1.08 6.79 -21.90
N ILE A 93 -0.30 6.05 -21.09
CA ILE A 93 0.14 6.56 -19.79
C ILE A 93 1.12 7.69 -20.04
N SER A 94 0.60 8.91 -19.97
CA SER A 94 1.44 10.08 -19.85
C SER A 94 2.18 10.00 -18.51
N LYS A 95 3.36 10.62 -18.44
CA LYS A 95 4.14 10.72 -17.19
C LYS A 95 3.29 11.24 -16.02
N SER A 96 2.30 12.08 -16.32
CA SER A 96 1.33 12.60 -15.34
C SER A 96 0.49 11.46 -14.74
N VAL A 97 -0.18 10.66 -15.58
CA VAL A 97 -1.01 9.52 -15.11
C VAL A 97 -0.21 8.58 -14.20
N PHE A 98 1.02 8.24 -14.59
CA PHE A 98 1.90 7.43 -13.75
C PHE A 98 2.15 8.06 -12.37
N LEU A 99 2.48 9.36 -12.31
CA LEU A 99 2.74 10.05 -11.04
C LEU A 99 1.51 10.04 -10.13
N HIS A 100 0.31 10.22 -10.69
CA HIS A 100 -0.93 10.17 -9.91
C HIS A 100 -1.23 8.79 -9.34
N PHE A 101 -0.79 7.71 -10.00
CA PHE A 101 -0.82 6.36 -9.43
C PHE A 101 0.30 6.10 -8.42
N PHE A 102 1.47 6.69 -8.64
CA PHE A 102 2.66 6.43 -7.86
C PHE A 102 2.61 7.06 -6.45
N VAL A 103 2.01 8.25 -6.31
CA VAL A 103 1.85 8.92 -5.00
C VAL A 103 1.14 8.04 -3.95
N PRO A 104 -0.10 7.56 -4.18
CA PRO A 104 -0.77 6.70 -3.21
C PRO A 104 -0.05 5.36 -3.02
N TYR A 105 0.61 4.84 -4.06
CA TYR A 105 1.43 3.63 -3.98
C TYR A 105 2.57 3.78 -2.97
N VAL A 106 3.39 4.84 -3.07
CA VAL A 106 4.53 5.07 -2.18
C VAL A 106 4.07 5.22 -0.73
N VAL A 107 3.03 6.02 -0.49
CA VAL A 107 2.45 6.23 0.85
C VAL A 107 2.04 4.89 1.46
N CYS A 108 1.36 4.06 0.69
CA CYS A 108 0.94 2.74 1.13
C CYS A 108 2.11 1.80 1.41
N VAL A 109 3.10 1.73 0.51
CA VAL A 109 4.27 0.86 0.67
C VAL A 109 5.10 1.23 1.91
N ILE A 110 5.25 2.52 2.20
CA ILE A 110 5.95 2.96 3.42
C ILE A 110 5.22 2.44 4.67
N LEU A 111 3.89 2.51 4.71
CA LEU A 111 3.10 1.99 5.82
C LEU A 111 3.18 0.46 5.92
N GLU A 112 3.11 -0.25 4.79
CA GLU A 112 3.32 -1.70 4.73
C GLU A 112 4.66 -2.07 5.36
N LEU A 113 5.76 -1.45 4.88
CA LEU A 113 7.12 -1.68 5.38
C LEU A 113 7.21 -1.44 6.88
N PHE A 114 6.70 -0.31 7.37
CA PHE A 114 6.72 0.02 8.79
C PHE A 114 6.05 -1.06 9.64
N TYR A 115 4.89 -1.57 9.20
CA TYR A 115 4.16 -2.60 9.93
C TYR A 115 4.83 -3.97 9.86
N VAL A 116 5.36 -4.35 8.68
CA VAL A 116 6.07 -5.61 8.51
C VAL A 116 7.35 -5.63 9.34
N ILE A 117 8.14 -4.56 9.34
CA ILE A 117 9.35 -4.43 10.18
C ILE A 117 8.99 -4.59 11.67
N LYS A 118 7.93 -3.92 12.12
CA LYS A 118 7.45 -4.04 13.50
C LYS A 118 7.08 -5.48 13.86
N LEU A 119 6.46 -6.20 12.93
CA LEU A 119 6.01 -7.58 13.14
C LEU A 119 7.18 -8.57 13.16
N LEU A 120 8.14 -8.40 12.26
CA LEU A 120 9.38 -9.17 12.21
C LEU A 120 10.20 -8.98 13.49
N ASN A 121 10.39 -7.73 13.93
CA ASN A 121 11.12 -7.44 15.17
C ASN A 121 10.43 -8.08 16.38
N ALA A 122 9.09 -7.99 16.46
CA ALA A 122 8.34 -8.63 17.55
C ALA A 122 8.44 -10.17 17.51
N ALA A 123 8.59 -10.78 16.34
CA ALA A 123 8.78 -12.22 16.20
C ALA A 123 10.18 -12.65 16.67
N ASN A 124 11.23 -11.92 16.28
CA ASN A 124 12.62 -12.23 16.65
C ASN A 124 12.85 -12.13 18.16
N PHE A 125 12.35 -11.07 18.82
CA PHE A 125 12.47 -10.92 20.28
C PHE A 125 11.74 -12.00 21.10
N ARG A 126 10.86 -12.79 20.47
CA ARG A 126 10.12 -13.89 21.13
C ARG A 126 10.84 -15.23 21.01
N GLN A 127 11.83 -15.36 20.13
CA GLN A 127 12.68 -16.55 20.02
C GLN A 127 13.87 -16.51 20.98
N ASP A 128 14.28 -15.32 21.45
CA ASP A 128 15.38 -15.11 22.41
C ASP A 128 14.96 -15.24 23.90
N LYS A 129 13.74 -15.74 24.18
CA LYS A 129 13.24 -16.02 25.53
C LYS A 129 12.76 -17.46 25.64
#